data_AF-A0A5A7MXG1-F1
#
_entry.id   AF-A0A5A7MXG1-F1
#
_cell.length_a   1.000
_cell.length_b   1.000
_cell.length_c   1.000
_cell.angle_alpha   90.00
_cell.angle_beta   90.00
_cell.angle_gamma   90.00
#
_symmetry.space_group_name_H-M   'P 1'
#
loop_
_entity.id
_entity.type
_entity.pdbx_description
1 polymer ?
#
loop_
_entity_poly.entity_id
_entity_poly.type
_entity_poly.pdbx_seq_one_letter_code
_entity_poly.pdbx_strand_id
1 'polypeptide(L)'
;MRPVVFSIFALLLCAAILQLANGLQFTLVPVRAEAENFGDLAIALLGSGYFAGYLIGCIIGAPLIGRVGHVRVLTAVLAGICALALLYPLAIGEVFWMLARVGTGVCLAIAIWPLKAG
;
A
#
# COMPACT_ATOMS: atom_id res chain seq x y z
N MET A 1 -26.19 16.87 -9.51
CA MET A 1 -24.95 17.44 -8.91
C MET A 1 -24.66 16.93 -7.50
N ARG A 2 -25.62 16.91 -6.55
CA ARG A 2 -25.44 16.35 -5.18
C ARG A 2 -24.82 14.93 -5.07
N PRO A 3 -25.21 13.92 -5.89
CA PRO A 3 -24.66 12.57 -5.73
C PRO A 3 -23.20 12.43 -6.17
N VAL A 4 -22.73 13.27 -7.10
CA VAL A 4 -21.35 13.24 -7.59
C VAL A 4 -20.37 13.74 -6.52
N VAL A 5 -20.76 14.80 -5.80
CA VAL A 5 -19.97 15.35 -4.68
C VAL A 5 -19.80 14.31 -3.57
N PHE A 6 -20.86 13.58 -3.23
CA PHE A 6 -20.79 12.49 -2.24
C PHE A 6 -19.86 11.36 -2.69
N SER A 7 -19.89 10.99 -3.98
CA SER A 7 -19.04 9.92 -4.51
C SER A 7 -17.56 10.30 -4.51
N ILE A 8 -17.23 11.53 -4.90
CA ILE A 8 -15.85 12.05 -4.88
C ILE A 8 -15.36 12.18 -3.43
N PHE A 9 -16.21 12.69 -2.53
CA PHE A 9 -15.86 12.81 -1.11
C PHE A 9 -15.54 11.45 -0.49
N ALA A 10 -16.33 10.42 -0.78
CA ALA A 10 -16.07 9.06 -0.30
C ALA A 10 -14.73 8.51 -0.82
N LEU A 11 -14.40 8.75 -2.09
CA LEU A 11 -13.11 8.37 -2.69
C LEU A 11 -11.93 9.09 -2.02
N LEU A 12 -12.02 10.41 -1.85
CA LEU A 12 -10.97 11.21 -1.22
C LEU A 12 -10.80 10.84 0.25
N LEU A 13 -11.89 10.61 0.98
CA LEU A 13 -11.85 10.17 2.37
C LEU A 13 -11.15 8.80 2.49
N CYS A 14 -11.48 7.86 1.61
CA CYS A 14 -10.83 6.55 1.57
C CYS A 14 -9.33 6.67 1.30
N ALA A 15 -8.94 7.47 0.30
CA ALA A 15 -7.54 7.74 -0.02
C ALA A 15 -6.80 8.41 1.14
N ALA A 16 -7.42 9.37 1.82
CA ALA A 16 -6.83 10.05 2.98
C ALA A 16 -6.58 9.10 4.15
N ILE A 17 -7.57 8.26 4.49
CA ILE A 17 -7.44 7.24 5.56
C ILE A 17 -6.32 6.25 5.20
N LEU A 18 -6.27 5.80 3.94
CA LEU A 18 -5.26 4.86 3.46
C LEU A 18 -3.85 5.46 3.52
N GLN A 19 -3.69 6.73 3.14
CA GLN A 19 -2.41 7.42 3.21
C GLN A 19 -1.95 7.65 4.66
N LEU A 20 -2.89 7.95 5.57
CA LEU A 20 -2.61 8.08 6.99
C LEU A 20 -2.13 6.74 7.59
N ALA A 21 -2.81 5.64 7.26
CA ALA A 21 -2.40 4.30 7.67
C ALA A 21 -1.01 3.93 7.13
N ASN A 22 -0.70 4.31 5.89
CA ASN A 22 0.63 4.10 5.31
C ASN A 22 1.72 4.90 6.03
N GLY A 23 1.46 6.17 6.35
CA GLY A 23 2.39 7.00 7.13
C GLY A 23 2.70 6.39 8.49
N LEU A 24 1.67 5.86 9.17
CA LEU A 24 1.86 5.15 10.44
C LEU A 24 2.70 3.88 10.29
N GLN A 25 2.44 3.06 9.25
CA GLN A 25 3.24 1.86 8.97
C GLN A 25 4.70 2.20 8.65
N PHE A 26 4.96 3.35 8.02
CA PHE A 26 6.32 3.78 7.71
C PHE A 26 7.19 3.93 8.94
N THR A 27 6.62 4.38 10.06
CA THR A 27 7.32 4.52 11.35
C THR A 27 7.24 3.24 12.19
N LEU A 28 6.07 2.59 12.24
CA LEU A 28 5.85 1.43 13.11
C LEU A 28 6.68 0.21 12.70
N VAL A 29 6.82 -0.05 11.40
CA VAL A 29 7.52 -1.24 10.89
C VAL A 29 9.02 -1.20 11.21
N PRO A 30 9.77 -0.11 10.96
CA PRO A 30 11.19 -0.02 11.36
C PRO A 30 11.40 -0.10 12.87
N VAL A 31 10.58 0.61 13.67
CA VAL A 31 10.68 0.56 15.13
C VAL A 31 10.48 -0.86 15.66
N ARG A 32 9.50 -1.58 15.10
CA ARG A 32 9.27 -2.98 15.43
C ARG A 32 10.43 -3.86 14.97
N ALA A 33 10.97 -3.60 13.79
CA ALA A 33 12.10 -4.33 13.25
C ALA A 33 13.37 -4.20 14.11
N GLU A 34 13.63 -3.00 14.62
CA GLU A 34 14.72 -2.74 15.59
C GLU A 34 14.50 -3.51 16.89
N ALA A 35 13.25 -3.54 17.41
CA ALA A 35 12.92 -4.29 18.62
C ALA A 35 13.12 -5.81 18.46
N GLU A 36 12.88 -6.34 17.25
CA GLU A 36 13.13 -7.74 16.91
C GLU A 36 14.61 -8.05 16.58
N ASN A 37 15.54 -7.08 16.72
CA ASN A 37 16.97 -7.19 16.41
C ASN A 37 17.27 -7.58 14.94
N PHE A 38 16.45 -7.11 13.99
CA PHE A 38 16.83 -7.22 12.57
C PHE A 38 18.08 -6.41 12.28
N GLY A 39 18.93 -6.89 11.36
CA GLY A 39 20.15 -6.17 11.00
C GLY A 39 19.85 -4.82 10.34
N ASP A 40 20.72 -3.82 10.56
CA ASP A 40 20.59 -2.48 9.97
C ASP A 40 20.39 -2.53 8.44
N LEU A 41 21.10 -3.46 7.79
CA LEU A 41 21.03 -3.67 6.34
C LEU A 41 19.64 -4.20 5.91
N ALA A 42 19.01 -5.03 6.74
CA ALA A 42 17.65 -5.53 6.51
C ALA A 42 16.60 -4.42 6.67
N ILE A 43 16.77 -3.54 7.66
CA ILE A 43 15.88 -2.38 7.86
C ILE A 43 15.98 -1.40 6.68
N ALA A 44 17.19 -1.15 6.17
CA ALA A 44 17.40 -0.37 4.96
C ALA A 44 16.71 -1.02 3.73
N LEU A 45 16.90 -2.33 3.55
CA LEU A 45 16.25 -3.11 2.49
C LEU A 45 14.73 -3.10 2.58
N LEU A 46 14.14 -3.13 3.79
CA LEU A 46 12.70 -3.00 4.01
C LEU A 46 12.17 -1.65 3.49
N GLY A 47 12.90 -0.57 3.76
CA GLY A 47 12.60 0.76 3.22
C GLY A 47 12.69 0.80 1.69
N SER A 48 13.77 0.29 1.11
CA SER A 48 13.97 0.24 -0.34
C SER A 48 12.95 -0.65 -1.05
N GLY A 49 12.59 -1.80 -0.46
CA GLY A 49 11.63 -2.74 -0.99
C GLY A 49 10.24 -2.13 -1.17
N TYR A 50 9.84 -1.23 -0.27
CA TYR A 50 8.61 -0.46 -0.44
C TYR A 50 8.63 0.39 -1.72
N PHE A 51 9.71 1.14 -1.96
CA PHE A 51 9.84 1.97 -3.17
C PHE A 51 9.94 1.13 -4.44
N ALA A 52 10.63 0.00 -4.38
CA ALA A 52 10.70 -0.96 -5.49
C ALA A 52 9.30 -1.49 -5.84
N GLY A 53 8.52 -1.89 -4.84
CA GLY A 53 7.13 -2.30 -5.03
C GLY A 53 6.26 -1.17 -5.59
N TYR A 54 6.45 0.06 -5.08
CA TYR A 54 5.72 1.23 -5.57
C TYR A 54 6.00 1.52 -7.05
N LEU A 55 7.25 1.41 -7.49
CA LEU A 55 7.63 1.53 -8.90
C LEU A 55 6.93 0.48 -9.78
N ILE A 56 6.91 -0.78 -9.33
CA ILE A 56 6.22 -1.88 -10.03
C ILE A 56 4.72 -1.56 -10.13
N GLY A 57 4.11 -1.13 -9.03
CA GLY A 57 2.70 -0.75 -8.96
C GLY A 57 2.32 0.40 -9.90
N CYS A 58 3.20 1.38 -10.09
CA CYS A 58 3.00 2.47 -11.04
C CYS A 58 2.90 1.98 -12.50
N ILE A 59 3.68 0.95 -12.86
CA ILE A 59 3.70 0.40 -14.23
C ILE A 59 2.42 -0.41 -14.49
N ILE A 60 2.02 -1.25 -13.54
CA ILE A 60 0.85 -2.15 -13.71
C ILE A 60 -0.49 -1.48 -13.41
N GLY A 61 -0.51 -0.37 -12.67
CA GLY A 61 -1.74 0.29 -12.23
C GLY A 61 -2.60 0.79 -13.39
N ALA A 62 -2.00 1.39 -14.42
CA ALA A 62 -2.73 1.91 -15.58
C ALA A 62 -3.49 0.85 -16.39
N PRO A 63 -2.85 -0.23 -16.87
CA PRO A 63 -3.57 -1.26 -17.60
C PRO A 63 -4.59 -2.02 -16.74
N LEU A 64 -4.37 -2.13 -15.43
CA LEU A 64 -5.27 -2.85 -14.52
C LEU A 64 -6.60 -2.09 -14.32
N ILE A 65 -6.52 -0.78 -14.09
CA ILE A 65 -7.70 0.07 -13.90
C ILE A 65 -8.51 0.18 -15.18
N GLY A 66 -7.84 0.34 -16.33
CA GLY A 66 -8.50 0.43 -17.63
C GLY A 66 -9.30 -0.82 -18.03
N ARG A 67 -9.01 -1.98 -17.42
CA ARG A 67 -9.70 -3.25 -17.72
C ARG A 67 -10.84 -3.61 -16.77
N VAL A 68 -10.76 -3.21 -15.51
CA VAL A 68 -11.63 -3.74 -14.43
C VAL A 68 -12.54 -2.66 -13.83
N GLY A 69 -12.20 -1.38 -14.00
CA GLY A 69 -12.93 -0.23 -13.47
C GLY A 69 -12.43 0.25 -12.10
N HIS A 70 -12.49 1.56 -11.88
CA HIS A 70 -11.88 2.26 -10.73
C HIS A 70 -12.32 1.71 -9.36
N VAL A 71 -13.62 1.47 -9.17
CA VAL A 71 -14.17 1.04 -7.86
C VAL A 71 -13.73 -0.38 -7.50
N ARG A 72 -13.70 -1.32 -8.46
CA ARG A 72 -13.30 -2.71 -8.21
C ARG A 72 -11.81 -2.84 -7.90
N VAL A 73 -10.97 -2.07 -8.58
CA VAL A 73 -9.54 -2.09 -8.31
C VAL A 73 -9.24 -1.49 -6.93
N LEU A 74 -9.92 -0.41 -6.55
CA LEU A 74 -9.76 0.21 -5.24
C LEU A 74 -10.08 -0.78 -4.10
N THR A 75 -11.20 -1.51 -4.19
CA THR A 75 -11.58 -2.47 -3.15
C THR A 75 -10.64 -3.68 -3.09
N ALA A 76 -10.18 -4.20 -4.24
CA ALA A 76 -9.21 -5.29 -4.29
C ALA A 76 -7.86 -4.90 -3.66
N VAL A 77 -7.41 -3.68 -3.93
CA VAL A 77 -6.16 -3.14 -3.38
C VAL A 77 -6.26 -2.92 -1.88
N LEU A 78 -7.38 -2.38 -1.38
CA LEU A 78 -7.62 -2.25 0.06
C LEU A 78 -7.58 -3.61 0.76
N ALA A 79 -8.25 -4.62 0.20
CA ALA A 79 -8.23 -5.98 0.75
C ALA A 79 -6.81 -6.55 0.78
N GLY A 80 -6.01 -6.30 -0.26
CA GLY A 80 -4.59 -6.65 -0.31
C GLY A 80 -3.79 -6.00 0.81
N ILE A 81 -3.95 -4.69 1.04
CA ILE A 81 -3.26 -3.97 2.13
C ILE A 81 -3.64 -4.55 3.49
N CYS A 82 -4.91 -4.87 3.72
CA CYS A 82 -5.35 -5.52 4.97
C CYS A 82 -4.71 -6.89 5.17
N ALA A 83 -4.65 -7.72 4.12
CA ALA A 83 -4.00 -9.03 4.19
C ALA A 83 -2.48 -8.90 4.47
N LEU A 84 -1.82 -7.94 3.84
CA LEU A 84 -0.40 -7.63 4.06
C LEU A 84 -0.14 -7.06 5.46
N ALA A 85 -1.04 -6.26 6.01
CA ALA A 85 -0.95 -5.78 7.38
C ALA A 85 -1.04 -6.94 8.39
N LEU A 86 -1.86 -7.94 8.09
CA LEU A 86 -2.02 -9.14 8.92
C LEU A 86 -0.81 -10.09 8.86
N LEU A 87 0.01 -9.98 7.82
CA LEU A 87 1.23 -10.79 7.64
C LEU A 87 2.35 -10.41 8.64
N TYR A 88 2.45 -9.14 9.05
CA TYR A 88 3.45 -8.68 10.01
C TYR A 88 3.38 -9.34 11.41
N PRO A 89 2.20 -9.53 12.02
CA PRO A 89 2.11 -10.26 13.28
C PRO A 89 2.19 -11.78 13.13
N LEU A 90 1.89 -12.34 11.95
CA LEU A 90 1.76 -13.79 11.75
C LEU A 90 3.10 -14.49 11.48
N ALA A 91 4.05 -13.81 10.84
CA ALA A 91 5.36 -14.35 10.52
C ALA A 91 6.46 -13.34 10.84
N ILE A 92 7.35 -13.70 11.76
CA ILE A 92 8.50 -12.88 12.16
C ILE A 92 9.70 -13.36 11.33
N GLY A 93 10.04 -12.63 10.27
CA GLY A 93 11.17 -12.95 9.40
C GLY A 93 11.46 -11.85 8.39
N GLU A 94 12.75 -11.52 8.20
CA GLU A 94 13.24 -10.43 7.34
C GLU A 94 12.67 -10.47 5.93
N VAL A 95 12.73 -11.66 5.31
CA VAL A 95 12.26 -11.90 3.94
C VAL A 95 10.75 -11.73 3.84
N PHE A 96 10.00 -12.18 4.85
CA PHE A 96 8.55 -12.08 4.85
C PHE A 96 8.08 -10.64 4.99
N TRP A 97 8.75 -9.86 5.85
CA TRP A 97 8.47 -8.44 6.02
C TRP A 97 8.87 -7.65 4.78
N MET A 98 9.96 -8.04 4.09
CA MET A 98 10.33 -7.46 2.80
C MET A 98 9.28 -7.73 1.72
N LEU A 99 8.82 -8.98 1.58
CA LEU A 99 7.76 -9.32 0.62
C LEU A 99 6.45 -8.59 0.94
N ALA A 100 6.08 -8.51 2.22
CA ALA A 100 4.93 -7.74 2.66
C ALA A 100 5.08 -6.26 2.28
N ARG A 101 6.26 -5.65 2.52
CA ARG A 101 6.56 -4.25 2.15
C ARG A 101 6.46 -3.99 0.65
N VAL A 102 7.02 -4.87 -0.17
CA VAL A 102 6.93 -4.78 -1.64
C VAL A 102 5.47 -4.84 -2.06
N GLY A 103 4.70 -5.79 -1.51
CA GLY A 103 3.25 -5.89 -1.76
C GLY A 103 2.50 -4.61 -1.38
N THR A 104 2.81 -4.01 -0.22
CA THR A 104 2.14 -2.79 0.23
C THR A 104 2.45 -1.63 -0.70
N GLY A 105 3.69 -1.51 -1.17
CA GLY A 105 4.11 -0.51 -2.16
C GLY A 105 3.36 -0.66 -3.48
N VAL A 106 3.26 -1.88 -4.01
CA VAL A 106 2.50 -2.17 -5.24
C VAL A 106 1.04 -1.75 -5.08
N CYS A 107 0.40 -2.16 -3.98
CA CYS A 107 -0.99 -1.82 -3.70
C CYS A 107 -1.21 -0.30 -3.62
N LEU A 108 -0.38 0.43 -2.88
CA LEU A 108 -0.50 1.88 -2.74
C LEU A 108 -0.37 2.64 -4.05
N ALA A 109 0.58 2.25 -4.91
CA ALA A 109 0.73 2.88 -6.21
C ALA A 109 -0.53 2.72 -7.07
N ILE A 110 -1.15 1.54 -7.04
CA ILE A 110 -2.41 1.28 -7.76
C ILE A 110 -3.57 2.10 -7.16
N ALA A 111 -3.60 2.29 -5.83
CA ALA A 111 -4.64 3.07 -5.15
C ALA A 111 -4.63 4.57 -5.50
N ILE A 112 -3.46 5.13 -5.85
CA ILE A 112 -3.31 6.54 -6.23
C ILE A 112 -3.74 6.81 -7.68
N TRP A 113 -3.63 5.79 -8.54
CA TRP A 113 -3.91 5.93 -9.95
C TRP A 113 -5.34 6.36 -10.36
N PRO A 114 -6.44 6.00 -9.67
CA PRO A 114 -7.77 6.53 -9.99
C PRO A 114 -7.87 8.06 -9.88
N LEU A 115 -6.96 8.75 -9.19
CA LEU A 115 -6.98 10.21 -9.05
C LEU A 115 -6.39 10.94 -10.28
N LYS A 116 -5.61 10.27 -11.12
CA LYS A 116 -4.94 10.90 -12.28
C LYS A 116 -5.67 10.73 -13.61
N ALA A 117 -6.80 10.02 -13.61
CA ALA A 117 -7.61 9.73 -14.79
C ALA A 117 -8.90 10.58 -14.89
N GLY A 118 -9.09 11.53 -13.97
CA GLY A 118 -10.19 12.49 -13.98
C GLY A 118 -9.80 13.84 -14.56
#